data_AF-A0A0T6B4U2-F1
#
_entry.id   AF-A0A0T6B4U2-F1
#
_cell.length_a   1.000
_cell.length_b   1.000
_cell.length_c   1.000
_cell.angle_alpha   90.00
_cell.angle_beta   90.00
_cell.angle_gamma   90.00
#
_symmetry.space_group_name_H-M   'P 1'
#
loop_
_entity.id
_entity.type
_entity.pdbx_description
1 polymer ?
#
loop_
_entity_poly.entity_id
_entity_poly.type
_entity_poly.pdbx_seq_one_letter_code
_entity_poly.pdbx_strand_id
1 'polypeptide(L)'
;ELVISNIYDMLNILGSMSKGIYRLSGTSSNVNEILTQFRTDAWSTQLTQGKYTEHDVATALKRFFRDLPEPLMLRDEQEYFHQVSLVKDRQERIRMYKAAFDQFPKIHYNTIRKLLGHLQFIVSQSDKNQMTVDNIASLWGVTLMNTEARSGESFNHKDHILVADLINLYTEIFPENPKEIEQEKVMLQVLKKYSTQPHGNLNNVKASGEFRVWIYLHNKKGETYNIAIGPQKTAYEICSELSVKIKLPVHELVLEELVLNDNLIRPIHYTEKVLDIVLKWGYWDDADRKDNCLILSPLEKYNVYMVDNIKPIEGELRFADSKTRNFRAFMFAVSHGNLSCYKDKMCKQLYTSWKIEDIVWYIGNEPKRSPPSKHTLTFITRDGRVSRSKSSHWFGNVLAFGDEAFKVLWAGIMWKTAHPREFLPPGQHINIMNT
;
A
#
# COMPACT_ATOMS: atom_id res chain seq x y z
N GLU A 1 -0.42 -13.72 3.23
CA GLU A 1 -1.62 -12.83 3.21
C GLU A 1 -1.47 -11.57 2.34
N LEU A 2 -0.38 -10.80 2.43
CA LEU A 2 -0.20 -9.55 1.66
C LEU A 2 -0.02 -9.77 0.15
N VAL A 3 0.70 -10.83 -0.22
CA VAL A 3 1.11 -11.11 -1.59
C VAL A 3 -0.06 -11.50 -2.50
N ILE A 4 -0.93 -12.37 -1.98
CA ILE A 4 -2.13 -12.79 -2.72
C ILE A 4 -3.13 -11.62 -2.84
N SER A 5 -3.12 -10.68 -1.88
CA SER A 5 -3.94 -9.46 -1.95
C SER A 5 -3.66 -8.63 -3.20
N ASN A 6 -2.37 -8.37 -3.49
CA ASN A 6 -1.97 -7.58 -4.66
C ASN A 6 -2.36 -8.28 -5.98
N ILE A 7 -2.33 -9.62 -6.02
CA ILE A 7 -2.77 -10.40 -7.17
C ILE A 7 -4.29 -10.26 -7.37
N TYR A 8 -5.06 -10.37 -6.29
CA TYR A 8 -6.51 -10.20 -6.34
C TYR A 8 -6.92 -8.81 -6.77
N ASP A 9 -6.27 -7.77 -6.24
CA ASP A 9 -6.56 -6.38 -6.62
C ASP A 9 -6.28 -6.17 -8.11
N MET A 10 -5.15 -6.67 -8.61
CA MET A 10 -4.81 -6.57 -10.03
C MET A 10 -5.77 -7.37 -10.93
N LEU A 11 -6.17 -8.58 -10.53
CA LEU A 11 -7.13 -9.40 -11.29
C LEU A 11 -8.56 -8.85 -11.20
N ASN A 12 -8.95 -8.23 -10.09
CA ASN A 12 -10.22 -7.50 -9.96
C ASN A 12 -10.26 -6.33 -10.95
N ILE A 13 -9.14 -5.61 -11.07
CA ILE A 13 -9.02 -4.46 -11.96
C ILE A 13 -9.00 -4.88 -13.43
N LEU A 14 -8.10 -5.79 -13.80
CA LEU A 14 -7.80 -6.12 -15.19
C LEU A 14 -8.63 -7.31 -15.68
N GLY A 15 -8.74 -8.35 -14.86
CA GLY A 15 -9.44 -9.59 -15.21
C GLY A 15 -10.96 -9.45 -15.28
N SER A 16 -11.57 -8.51 -14.56
CA SER A 16 -13.03 -8.34 -14.53
C SER A 16 -13.64 -7.90 -15.87
N MET A 17 -12.82 -7.29 -16.74
CA MET A 17 -13.22 -6.83 -18.07
C MET A 17 -12.68 -7.74 -19.19
N SER A 18 -11.75 -8.66 -18.88
CA SER A 18 -11.09 -9.51 -19.86
C SER A 18 -11.87 -10.79 -20.12
N LYS A 19 -12.25 -10.99 -21.39
CA LYS A 19 -13.02 -12.17 -21.81
C LYS A 19 -12.24 -13.45 -21.54
N GLY A 20 -12.87 -14.41 -20.88
CA GLY A 20 -12.27 -15.71 -20.62
C GLY A 20 -11.16 -15.69 -19.55
N ILE A 21 -11.13 -14.69 -18.66
CA ILE A 21 -10.24 -14.69 -17.49
C ILE A 21 -10.35 -16.03 -16.73
N TYR A 22 -9.24 -16.56 -16.23
CA TYR A 22 -9.08 -17.93 -15.71
C TYR A 22 -9.26 -19.09 -16.70
N ARG A 23 -10.01 -18.93 -17.80
CA ARG A 23 -10.14 -19.97 -18.82
C ARG A 23 -8.94 -19.99 -19.77
N LEU A 24 -8.55 -18.82 -20.27
CA LEU A 24 -7.41 -18.69 -21.18
C LEU A 24 -6.09 -18.81 -20.42
N SER A 25 -5.15 -19.53 -21.03
CA SER A 25 -3.81 -19.76 -20.48
C SER A 25 -2.91 -18.57 -20.76
N GLY A 26 -2.11 -18.21 -19.76
CA GLY A 26 -0.98 -17.31 -19.92
C GLY A 26 0.23 -17.97 -20.58
N THR A 27 1.21 -17.14 -20.93
CA THR A 27 2.49 -17.52 -21.50
C THR A 27 3.31 -18.30 -20.50
N SER A 28 3.72 -19.53 -20.84
CA SER A 28 4.40 -20.45 -19.92
C SER A 28 5.66 -19.88 -19.27
N SER A 29 6.46 -19.10 -20.01
CA SER A 29 7.66 -18.44 -19.48
C SER A 29 7.31 -17.42 -18.39
N ASN A 30 6.34 -16.55 -18.67
CA ASN A 30 5.85 -15.54 -17.73
C ASN A 30 5.25 -16.18 -16.48
N VAL A 31 4.42 -17.21 -16.65
CA VAL A 31 3.80 -17.95 -15.55
C VAL A 31 4.88 -18.58 -14.65
N ASN A 32 5.88 -19.23 -15.22
CA ASN A 32 6.98 -19.84 -14.46
C ASN A 32 7.84 -18.78 -13.75
N GLU A 33 8.08 -17.64 -14.41
CA GLU A 33 8.81 -16.54 -13.81
C GLU A 33 8.06 -15.96 -12.61
N ILE A 34 6.76 -15.69 -12.75
CA ILE A 34 5.88 -15.22 -11.66
C ILE A 34 5.91 -16.20 -10.49
N LEU A 35 5.74 -17.50 -10.75
CA LEU A 35 5.77 -18.52 -9.70
C LEU A 35 7.14 -18.61 -9.00
N THR A 36 8.23 -18.45 -9.76
CA THR A 36 9.60 -18.45 -9.21
C THR A 36 9.80 -17.25 -8.30
N GLN A 37 9.44 -16.05 -8.78
CA GLN A 37 9.52 -14.82 -7.98
C GLN A 37 8.71 -14.97 -6.68
N PHE A 38 7.48 -15.50 -6.75
CA PHE A 38 6.68 -15.75 -5.54
C PHE A 38 7.30 -16.75 -4.57
N ARG A 39 7.99 -17.78 -5.05
CA ARG A 39 8.68 -18.76 -4.20
C ARG A 39 9.97 -18.21 -3.59
N THR A 40 10.67 -17.34 -4.30
CA THR A 40 11.94 -16.74 -3.85
C THR A 40 11.70 -15.60 -2.87
N ASP A 41 10.86 -14.63 -3.23
CA ASP A 41 10.47 -13.52 -2.37
C ASP A 41 9.11 -12.96 -2.79
N ALA A 42 8.10 -13.49 -2.11
CA ALA A 42 6.72 -13.15 -2.33
C ALA A 42 6.43 -11.64 -2.09
N TRP A 43 7.19 -10.97 -1.22
CA TRP A 43 6.98 -9.56 -0.87
C TRP A 43 7.61 -8.58 -1.87
N SER A 44 8.67 -8.97 -2.58
CA SER A 44 9.28 -8.15 -3.63
C SER A 44 8.74 -8.42 -5.04
N THR A 45 7.97 -9.49 -5.22
CA THR A 45 7.35 -9.87 -6.50
C THR A 45 6.34 -8.81 -6.95
N GLN A 46 6.61 -8.16 -8.08
CA GLN A 46 5.76 -7.12 -8.67
C GLN A 46 5.19 -7.57 -10.01
N LEU A 47 3.86 -7.57 -10.09
CA LEU A 47 3.15 -7.84 -11.33
C LEU A 47 2.88 -6.52 -12.04
N THR A 48 3.72 -6.19 -13.03
CA THR A 48 3.59 -4.95 -13.81
C THR A 48 2.77 -5.19 -15.09
N GLN A 49 1.80 -4.31 -15.35
CA GLN A 49 0.85 -4.40 -16.48
C GLN A 49 1.50 -4.34 -17.88
N GLY A 50 2.81 -4.06 -17.98
CA GLY A 50 3.58 -4.12 -19.22
C GLY A 50 4.40 -5.39 -19.44
N LYS A 51 4.60 -6.21 -18.39
CA LYS A 51 5.40 -7.45 -18.46
C LYS A 51 4.51 -8.70 -18.46
N TYR A 52 3.44 -8.67 -17.67
CA TYR A 52 2.53 -9.80 -17.49
C TYR A 52 1.12 -9.43 -17.88
N THR A 53 0.48 -10.31 -18.64
CA THR A 53 -0.96 -10.19 -18.95
C THR A 53 -1.80 -10.64 -17.77
N GLU A 54 -3.07 -10.25 -17.74
CA GLU A 54 -4.05 -10.75 -16.78
C GLU A 54 -4.20 -12.28 -16.84
N HIS A 55 -3.98 -12.89 -18.03
CA HIS A 55 -4.00 -14.34 -18.21
C HIS A 55 -2.74 -15.03 -17.65
N ASP A 56 -1.57 -14.38 -17.73
CA ASP A 56 -0.34 -14.85 -17.08
C ASP A 56 -0.53 -14.92 -15.57
N VAL A 57 -1.08 -13.86 -14.98
CA VAL A 57 -1.28 -13.79 -13.55
C VAL A 57 -2.40 -14.72 -13.08
N ALA A 58 -3.52 -14.78 -13.80
CA ALA A 58 -4.60 -15.71 -13.49
C ALA A 58 -4.12 -17.17 -13.55
N THR A 59 -3.26 -17.51 -14.52
CA THR A 59 -2.69 -18.85 -14.65
C THR A 59 -1.69 -19.14 -13.53
N ALA A 60 -0.84 -18.17 -13.17
CA ALA A 60 0.09 -18.31 -12.06
C ALA A 60 -0.64 -18.50 -10.73
N LEU A 61 -1.72 -17.76 -10.48
CA LEU A 61 -2.53 -17.92 -9.27
C LEU A 61 -3.15 -19.31 -9.16
N LYS A 62 -3.74 -19.83 -10.25
CA LYS A 62 -4.27 -21.21 -10.28
C LYS A 62 -3.18 -22.24 -10.00
N ARG A 63 -2.01 -22.10 -10.63
CA ARG A 63 -0.87 -23.01 -10.39
C ARG A 63 -0.37 -22.92 -8.96
N PHE A 64 -0.32 -21.72 -8.37
CA PHE A 64 0.10 -21.54 -6.98
C PHE A 64 -0.77 -22.37 -6.03
N PHE A 65 -2.09 -22.27 -6.13
CA PHE A 65 -3.00 -23.03 -5.26
C PHE A 65 -2.98 -24.53 -5.52
N ARG A 66 -2.91 -24.94 -6.80
CA ARG A 66 -2.84 -26.36 -7.17
C ARG A 66 -1.55 -27.02 -6.67
N ASP A 67 -0.44 -26.29 -6.74
CA ASP A 67 0.88 -26.81 -6.39
C ASP A 67 1.16 -26.73 -4.86
N LEU A 68 0.17 -26.37 -4.04
CA LEU A 68 0.31 -26.39 -2.58
C LEU A 68 0.47 -27.84 -2.06
N PRO A 69 1.34 -28.10 -1.06
CA PRO A 69 1.49 -29.42 -0.45
C PRO A 69 0.18 -29.94 0.16
N GLU A 70 -0.57 -29.03 0.77
CA GLU A 70 -1.91 -29.25 1.30
C GLU A 70 -2.90 -28.37 0.51
N PRO A 71 -3.99 -28.93 -0.04
CA PRO A 71 -4.98 -28.15 -0.78
C PRO A 71 -5.60 -27.08 0.11
N LEU A 72 -5.95 -25.94 -0.49
CA LEU A 72 -6.55 -24.84 0.26
C LEU A 72 -7.88 -25.29 0.93
N MET A 73 -8.65 -26.14 0.24
CA MET A 73 -9.71 -26.92 0.88
C MET A 73 -9.10 -28.17 1.49
N LEU A 74 -8.83 -28.13 2.80
CA LEU A 74 -8.14 -29.16 3.56
C LEU A 74 -8.74 -30.56 3.31
N ARG A 75 -7.89 -31.56 3.02
CA ARG A 75 -8.32 -32.90 2.60
C ARG A 75 -9.31 -33.54 3.59
N ASP A 76 -9.04 -33.37 4.88
CA ASP A 76 -9.85 -33.95 5.96
C ASP A 76 -11.26 -33.33 6.06
N GLU A 77 -11.43 -32.11 5.52
CA GLU A 77 -12.69 -31.37 5.53
C GLU A 77 -13.49 -31.56 4.24
N GLN A 78 -12.86 -32.00 3.14
CA GLN A 78 -13.47 -32.03 1.79
C GLN A 78 -14.81 -32.79 1.75
N GLU A 79 -14.84 -34.00 2.31
CA GLU A 79 -16.06 -34.82 2.32
C GLU A 79 -17.19 -34.12 3.09
N TYR A 80 -16.89 -33.49 4.23
CA TYR A 80 -17.88 -32.72 4.98
C TYR A 80 -18.44 -31.57 4.12
N PHE A 81 -17.58 -30.80 3.47
CA PHE A 81 -18.01 -29.72 2.57
C PHE A 81 -18.86 -30.23 1.39
N HIS A 82 -18.54 -31.39 0.82
CA HIS A 82 -19.37 -32.02 -0.23
C HIS A 82 -20.74 -32.42 0.31
N GLN A 83 -20.83 -32.96 1.53
CA GLN A 83 -22.14 -33.27 2.13
C GLN A 83 -22.96 -32.01 2.39
N VAL A 84 -22.32 -30.94 2.87
CA VAL A 84 -22.97 -29.65 3.08
C VAL A 84 -23.52 -29.08 1.77
N SER A 85 -22.80 -29.20 0.64
CA SER A 85 -23.27 -28.66 -0.65
C SER A 85 -24.55 -29.33 -1.18
N LEU A 86 -24.87 -30.54 -0.69
CA LEU A 86 -26.07 -31.29 -1.05
C LEU A 86 -27.28 -30.98 -0.13
N VAL A 87 -27.08 -30.23 0.96
CA VAL A 87 -28.15 -29.86 1.88
C VAL A 87 -29.15 -28.94 1.18
N LYS A 88 -30.41 -29.39 1.10
CA LYS A 88 -31.48 -28.65 0.39
C LYS A 88 -31.83 -27.32 1.07
N ASP A 89 -31.87 -27.30 2.40
CA ASP A 89 -32.16 -26.07 3.12
C ASP A 89 -30.99 -25.10 3.06
N ARG A 90 -31.25 -23.93 2.50
CA ARG A 90 -30.22 -22.95 2.19
C ARG A 90 -29.64 -22.30 3.45
N GLN A 91 -30.50 -22.02 4.45
CA GLN A 91 -30.05 -21.38 5.68
C GLN A 91 -29.23 -22.34 6.53
N GLU A 92 -29.63 -23.61 6.58
CA GLU A 92 -28.84 -24.65 7.22
C GLU A 92 -27.49 -24.83 6.55
N ARG A 93 -27.45 -24.85 5.21
CA ARG A 93 -26.21 -24.93 4.46
C ARG A 93 -25.23 -23.80 4.79
N ILE A 94 -25.72 -22.56 4.86
CA ILE A 94 -24.91 -21.40 5.27
C ILE A 94 -24.37 -21.57 6.70
N ARG A 95 -25.22 -22.02 7.65
CA ARG A 95 -24.78 -22.26 9.03
C ARG A 95 -23.68 -23.31 9.09
N MET A 96 -23.85 -24.42 8.38
CA MET A 96 -22.87 -25.50 8.33
C MET A 96 -21.54 -25.05 7.72
N TYR A 97 -21.57 -24.27 6.64
CA TYR A 97 -20.34 -23.70 6.06
C TYR A 97 -19.63 -22.74 7.01
N LYS A 98 -20.36 -21.84 7.68
CA LYS A 98 -19.76 -20.93 8.68
C LYS A 98 -19.05 -21.71 9.79
N ALA A 99 -19.75 -22.68 10.37
CA ALA A 99 -19.21 -23.51 11.44
C ALA A 99 -17.98 -24.32 11.00
N ALA A 100 -17.93 -24.75 9.74
CA ALA A 100 -16.77 -25.45 9.18
C ALA A 100 -15.59 -24.50 8.99
N PHE A 101 -15.80 -23.34 8.36
CA PHE A 101 -14.74 -22.36 8.15
C PHE A 101 -14.19 -21.79 9.46
N ASP A 102 -15.02 -21.63 10.50
CA ASP A 102 -14.57 -21.17 11.82
C ASP A 102 -13.56 -22.14 12.49
N GLN A 103 -13.52 -23.40 12.06
CA GLN A 103 -12.54 -24.39 12.54
C GLN A 103 -11.21 -24.33 11.77
N PHE A 104 -11.14 -23.60 10.65
CA PHE A 104 -9.92 -23.53 9.84
C PHE A 104 -8.85 -22.70 10.56
N PRO A 105 -7.56 -23.04 10.39
CA PRO A 105 -6.49 -22.17 10.85
C PRO A 105 -6.64 -20.77 10.24
N LYS A 106 -6.37 -19.73 11.04
CA LYS A 106 -6.59 -18.32 10.66
C LYS A 106 -6.08 -17.96 9.26
N ILE A 107 -4.90 -18.45 8.88
CA ILE A 107 -4.29 -18.20 7.57
C ILE A 107 -5.12 -18.85 6.44
N HIS A 108 -5.60 -20.08 6.63
CA HIS A 108 -6.45 -20.79 5.67
C HIS A 108 -7.79 -20.07 5.53
N TYR A 109 -8.44 -19.75 6.65
CA TYR A 109 -9.70 -18.99 6.67
C TYR A 109 -9.58 -17.69 5.88
N ASN A 110 -8.57 -16.86 6.18
CA ASN A 110 -8.37 -15.58 5.52
C ASN A 110 -8.06 -15.73 4.03
N THR A 111 -7.30 -16.77 3.66
CA THR A 111 -6.95 -17.03 2.26
C THR A 111 -8.15 -17.48 1.45
N ILE A 112 -8.97 -18.40 1.98
CA ILE A 112 -10.21 -18.85 1.35
C ILE A 112 -11.20 -17.70 1.22
N ARG A 113 -11.40 -16.92 2.29
CA ARG A 113 -12.30 -15.75 2.28
C ARG A 113 -11.92 -14.77 1.17
N LYS A 114 -10.62 -14.46 1.02
CA LYS A 114 -10.14 -13.57 -0.05
C LYS A 114 -10.32 -14.19 -1.44
N LEU A 115 -9.99 -15.46 -1.62
CA LEU A 115 -10.15 -16.14 -2.90
C LEU A 115 -11.63 -16.19 -3.34
N LEU A 116 -12.52 -16.65 -2.46
CA LEU A 116 -13.94 -16.76 -2.80
C LEU A 116 -14.56 -15.39 -3.07
N GLY A 117 -14.14 -14.35 -2.34
CA GLY A 117 -14.56 -12.97 -2.64
C GLY A 117 -14.12 -12.52 -4.03
N HIS A 118 -12.86 -12.78 -4.40
CA HIS A 118 -12.36 -12.50 -5.74
C HIS A 118 -13.17 -13.25 -6.83
N LEU A 119 -13.42 -14.54 -6.64
CA LEU A 119 -14.18 -15.35 -7.61
C LEU A 119 -15.63 -14.87 -7.73
N GLN A 120 -16.28 -14.55 -6.61
CA GLN A 120 -17.62 -13.95 -6.59
C GLN A 120 -17.62 -12.62 -7.35
N PHE A 121 -16.62 -11.78 -7.15
CA PHE A 121 -16.50 -10.51 -7.85
C PHE A 121 -16.36 -10.72 -9.37
N ILE A 122 -15.51 -11.64 -9.83
CA ILE A 122 -15.36 -11.97 -11.25
C ILE A 122 -16.68 -12.47 -11.86
N VAL A 123 -17.37 -13.39 -11.17
CA VAL A 123 -18.68 -13.90 -11.60
C VAL A 123 -19.74 -12.80 -11.67
N SER A 124 -19.70 -11.83 -10.76
CA SER A 124 -20.60 -10.65 -10.79
C SER A 124 -20.42 -9.78 -12.04
N GLN A 125 -19.30 -9.91 -12.75
CA GLN A 125 -19.01 -9.20 -14.00
C GLN A 125 -19.10 -10.13 -15.24
N SER A 126 -19.79 -11.27 -15.11
CA SER A 126 -19.92 -12.29 -16.16
C SER A 126 -20.48 -11.78 -17.48
N ASP A 127 -21.36 -10.76 -17.46
CA ASP A 127 -21.83 -10.07 -18.68
C ASP A 127 -20.68 -9.51 -19.53
N LYS A 128 -19.56 -9.15 -18.91
CA LYS A 128 -18.40 -8.53 -19.55
C LYS A 128 -17.31 -9.55 -19.85
N ASN A 129 -16.88 -10.29 -18.83
CA ASN A 129 -15.77 -11.24 -18.95
C ASN A 129 -16.20 -12.63 -19.47
N GLN A 130 -17.50 -12.88 -19.62
CA GLN A 130 -18.06 -14.14 -20.14
C GLN A 130 -17.77 -15.37 -19.26
N MET A 131 -17.43 -15.17 -18.00
CA MET A 131 -17.14 -16.23 -17.02
C MET A 131 -18.29 -16.34 -16.01
N THR A 132 -19.22 -17.27 -16.28
CA THR A 132 -20.30 -17.62 -15.36
C THR A 132 -19.79 -18.37 -14.13
N VAL A 133 -20.65 -18.52 -13.11
CA VAL A 133 -20.34 -19.32 -11.92
C VAL A 133 -19.93 -20.75 -12.29
N ASP A 134 -20.62 -21.38 -13.24
CA ASP A 134 -20.28 -22.73 -13.70
C ASP A 134 -18.90 -22.78 -14.37
N ASN A 135 -18.58 -21.81 -15.24
CA ASN A 135 -17.27 -21.75 -15.90
C ASN A 135 -16.13 -21.60 -14.89
N ILE A 136 -16.33 -20.78 -13.86
CA ILE A 136 -15.34 -20.57 -12.80
C ILE A 136 -15.24 -21.80 -11.89
N ALA A 137 -16.37 -22.39 -11.50
CA ALA A 137 -16.42 -23.55 -10.62
C ALA A 137 -15.74 -24.78 -11.25
N SER A 138 -15.94 -25.03 -12.54
CA SER A 138 -15.25 -26.13 -13.24
C SER A 138 -13.72 -25.98 -13.23
N LEU A 139 -13.20 -24.75 -13.30
CA LEU A 139 -11.76 -24.48 -13.31
C LEU A 139 -11.16 -24.53 -11.90
N TRP A 140 -11.89 -24.01 -10.92
CA TRP A 140 -11.40 -23.86 -9.54
C TRP A 140 -11.69 -25.06 -8.65
N GLY A 141 -12.69 -25.90 -8.95
CA GLY A 141 -12.93 -27.17 -8.24
C GLY A 141 -11.69 -28.05 -8.19
N VAL A 142 -11.13 -28.37 -9.37
CA VAL A 142 -9.91 -29.17 -9.48
C VAL A 142 -8.71 -28.50 -8.80
N THR A 143 -8.61 -27.17 -8.92
CA THR A 143 -7.51 -26.37 -8.37
C THR A 143 -7.52 -26.35 -6.84
N LEU A 144 -8.68 -26.20 -6.22
CA LEU A 144 -8.81 -26.03 -4.77
C LEU A 144 -8.73 -27.34 -4.00
N MET A 145 -9.18 -28.42 -4.62
CA MET A 145 -9.21 -29.76 -4.02
C MET A 145 -7.93 -30.55 -4.30
N ASN A 146 -7.10 -30.07 -5.24
CA ASN A 146 -5.90 -30.73 -5.76
C ASN A 146 -6.21 -32.16 -6.25
N THR A 147 -7.34 -32.30 -6.97
CA THR A 147 -7.78 -33.55 -7.58
C THR A 147 -6.97 -33.76 -8.87
N GLU A 148 -6.23 -34.87 -8.99
CA GLU A 148 -5.53 -35.15 -10.25
C GLU A 148 -6.56 -35.29 -11.39
N ALA A 149 -6.38 -34.54 -12.47
CA ALA A 149 -7.21 -34.61 -13.68
C ALA A 149 -7.24 -36.00 -14.36
N ARG A 150 -6.57 -37.01 -13.78
CA ARG A 150 -6.44 -38.38 -14.27
C ARG A 150 -7.46 -39.36 -13.69
N SER A 151 -8.32 -38.95 -12.77
CA SER A 151 -9.20 -39.86 -12.03
C SER A 151 -10.68 -39.45 -12.11
N GLY A 152 -11.33 -39.81 -13.23
CA GLY A 152 -12.79 -39.94 -13.39
C GLY A 152 -13.63 -38.65 -13.44
N GLU A 153 -14.72 -38.68 -14.22
CA GLU A 153 -15.67 -37.55 -14.38
C GLU A 153 -16.49 -37.26 -13.10
N SER A 154 -16.65 -38.23 -12.21
CA SER A 154 -17.54 -38.13 -11.03
C SER A 154 -17.01 -37.21 -9.92
N PHE A 155 -15.69 -37.19 -9.66
CA PHE A 155 -15.09 -36.32 -8.63
C PHE A 155 -15.11 -34.84 -9.06
N ASN A 156 -14.87 -34.56 -10.33
CA ASN A 156 -14.95 -33.20 -10.88
C ASN A 156 -16.36 -32.59 -10.72
N HIS A 157 -17.42 -33.41 -10.72
CA HIS A 157 -18.79 -32.91 -10.57
C HIS A 157 -19.11 -32.46 -9.13
N LYS A 158 -18.67 -33.22 -8.12
CA LYS A 158 -18.86 -32.81 -6.71
C LYS A 158 -18.07 -31.54 -6.37
N ASP A 159 -16.85 -31.45 -6.86
CA ASP A 159 -15.99 -30.27 -6.68
C ASP A 159 -16.58 -29.04 -7.37
N HIS A 160 -17.13 -29.21 -8.58
CA HIS A 160 -17.89 -28.16 -9.27
C HIS A 160 -19.06 -27.67 -8.42
N ILE A 161 -19.93 -28.58 -7.95
CA ILE A 161 -21.12 -28.22 -7.17
C ILE A 161 -20.72 -27.43 -5.92
N LEU A 162 -19.72 -27.93 -5.19
CA LEU A 162 -19.22 -27.29 -3.98
C LEU A 162 -18.70 -25.87 -4.25
N VAL A 163 -17.82 -25.70 -5.25
CA VAL A 163 -17.25 -24.38 -5.53
C VAL A 163 -18.31 -23.40 -6.06
N ALA A 164 -19.24 -23.86 -6.90
CA ALA A 164 -20.34 -23.04 -7.38
C ALA A 164 -21.22 -22.56 -6.23
N ASP A 165 -21.55 -23.44 -5.29
CA ASP A 165 -22.38 -23.09 -4.13
C ASP A 165 -21.65 -22.13 -3.18
N LEU A 166 -20.35 -22.35 -2.91
CA LEU A 166 -19.54 -21.44 -2.11
C LEU A 166 -19.44 -20.03 -2.72
N ILE A 167 -19.29 -19.92 -4.04
CA ILE A 167 -19.27 -18.62 -4.74
C ILE A 167 -20.63 -17.92 -4.62
N ASN A 168 -21.72 -18.65 -4.84
CA ASN A 168 -23.08 -18.09 -4.77
C ASN A 168 -23.47 -17.65 -3.35
N LEU A 169 -23.00 -18.37 -2.33
CA LEU A 169 -23.29 -18.10 -0.92
C LEU A 169 -22.26 -17.19 -0.23
N TYR A 170 -21.22 -16.75 -0.96
CA TYR A 170 -20.07 -16.02 -0.41
C TYR A 170 -20.47 -14.89 0.55
N THR A 171 -21.33 -13.98 0.09
CA THR A 171 -21.72 -12.77 0.87
C THR A 171 -22.44 -13.10 2.18
N GLU A 172 -23.06 -14.28 2.27
CA GLU A 172 -23.78 -14.72 3.46
C GLU A 172 -22.91 -15.55 4.39
N ILE A 173 -21.97 -16.32 3.85
CA ILE A 173 -20.97 -17.07 4.61
C ILE A 173 -19.96 -16.09 5.23
N PHE A 174 -19.49 -15.13 4.44
CA PHE A 174 -18.50 -14.12 4.82
C PHE A 174 -19.10 -12.70 4.70
N PRO A 175 -19.98 -12.29 5.63
CA PRO A 175 -20.51 -10.93 5.60
C PRO A 175 -19.36 -9.92 5.68
N GLU A 176 -19.27 -9.08 4.64
CA GLU A 176 -18.29 -8.01 4.54
C GLU A 176 -18.74 -6.80 5.37
N ASN A 177 -17.76 -6.06 5.89
CA ASN A 177 -18.07 -4.82 6.59
C ASN A 177 -18.64 -3.81 5.59
N PRO A 178 -19.77 -3.11 5.87
CA PRO A 178 -20.32 -2.09 4.99
C PRO A 178 -19.31 -1.02 4.55
N LYS A 179 -18.29 -0.76 5.37
CA LYS A 179 -17.18 0.14 5.02
C LYS A 179 -16.23 -0.42 3.95
N GLU A 180 -15.97 -1.72 3.96
CA GLU A 180 -15.11 -2.40 2.99
C GLU A 180 -15.81 -2.45 1.61
N ILE A 181 -17.12 -2.74 1.59
CA ILE A 181 -17.96 -2.72 0.39
C ILE A 181 -17.98 -1.33 -0.27
N GLU A 182 -18.12 -0.26 0.52
CA GLU A 182 -18.14 1.11 0.00
C GLU A 182 -16.77 1.51 -0.58
N GLN A 183 -15.68 1.12 0.08
CA GLN A 183 -14.31 1.35 -0.39
C GLN A 183 -14.04 0.61 -1.71
N GLU A 184 -14.46 -0.66 -1.81
CA GLU A 184 -14.30 -1.45 -3.03
C GLU A 184 -15.18 -0.92 -4.16
N LYS A 185 -16.42 -0.51 -3.88
CA LYS A 185 -17.30 0.16 -4.87
C LYS A 185 -16.69 1.44 -5.41
N VAL A 186 -16.15 2.30 -4.55
CA VAL A 186 -15.48 3.54 -4.98
C VAL A 186 -14.27 3.20 -5.85
N MET A 187 -13.45 2.23 -5.44
CA MET A 187 -12.33 1.76 -6.23
C MET A 187 -12.78 1.27 -7.62
N LEU A 188 -13.80 0.40 -7.69
CA LEU A 188 -14.35 -0.14 -8.93
C LEU A 188 -14.99 0.92 -9.84
N GLN A 189 -15.63 1.94 -9.27
CA GLN A 189 -16.16 3.06 -10.04
C GLN A 189 -15.06 3.91 -10.66
N VAL A 190 -13.98 4.17 -9.91
CA VAL A 190 -12.79 4.84 -10.43
C VAL A 190 -12.23 4.03 -11.59
N LEU A 191 -12.02 2.73 -11.40
CA LEU A 191 -11.43 1.84 -12.41
C LEU A 191 -12.30 1.67 -13.68
N LYS A 192 -13.63 1.57 -13.54
CA LYS A 192 -14.56 1.46 -14.69
C LYS A 192 -14.60 2.73 -15.55
N LYS A 193 -14.36 3.91 -14.96
CA LYS A 193 -14.26 5.18 -15.72
C LYS A 193 -13.00 5.23 -16.58
N TYR A 194 -11.95 4.50 -16.21
CA TYR A 194 -10.71 4.42 -17.00
C TYR A 194 -10.80 3.43 -18.17
N SER A 195 -11.67 2.42 -18.13
CA SER A 195 -11.73 1.35 -19.14
C SER A 195 -12.70 1.58 -20.31
N THR A 196 -13.55 2.62 -20.26
CA THR A 196 -14.65 2.83 -21.23
C THR A 196 -14.38 3.91 -22.30
N GLN A 197 -13.15 4.43 -22.42
CA GLN A 197 -12.82 5.37 -23.50
C GLN A 197 -12.44 4.62 -24.80
N PRO A 198 -13.02 4.98 -25.96
CA PRO A 198 -12.78 4.27 -27.21
C PRO A 198 -11.39 4.61 -27.77
N HIS A 199 -10.58 3.58 -28.00
CA HIS A 199 -9.30 3.66 -28.70
C HIS A 199 -9.52 4.08 -30.17
N GLY A 200 -9.14 5.32 -30.50
CA GLY A 200 -9.00 5.83 -31.86
C GLY A 200 -7.54 5.83 -32.31
N ASN A 201 -7.35 5.54 -33.60
CA ASN A 201 -6.11 5.16 -34.28
C ASN A 201 -4.92 6.13 -34.25
N LEU A 202 -3.74 5.49 -34.25
CA LEU A 202 -2.44 5.83 -34.87
C LEU A 202 -1.60 7.02 -34.33
N ASN A 203 -0.39 6.64 -33.91
CA ASN A 203 0.85 7.41 -33.96
C ASN A 203 0.97 8.65 -33.06
N ASN A 204 0.88 8.43 -31.74
CA ASN A 204 1.65 9.11 -30.68
C ASN A 204 1.00 8.78 -29.32
N VAL A 205 1.22 7.57 -28.80
CA VAL A 205 0.57 7.15 -27.55
C VAL A 205 1.43 7.57 -26.35
N LYS A 206 1.06 8.69 -25.70
CA LYS A 206 1.29 8.85 -24.27
C LYS A 206 0.53 7.72 -23.57
N ALA A 207 1.24 6.80 -22.91
CA ALA A 207 0.68 5.66 -22.22
C ALA A 207 -0.40 6.11 -21.20
N SER A 208 -1.67 5.84 -21.50
CA SER A 208 -2.79 6.10 -20.60
C SER A 208 -2.92 4.91 -19.64
N GLY A 209 -2.56 5.11 -18.38
CA GLY A 209 -2.43 4.08 -17.35
C GLY A 209 -1.39 4.42 -16.26
N GLU A 210 -0.56 5.45 -16.48
CA GLU A 210 0.32 5.99 -15.44
C GLU A 210 -0.48 6.73 -14.36
N PHE A 211 -0.30 6.37 -13.08
CA PHE A 211 -0.70 7.23 -11.98
C PHE A 211 0.15 8.49 -12.02
N ARG A 212 -0.46 9.66 -12.21
CA ARG A 212 0.27 10.93 -12.37
C ARG A 212 -0.01 11.89 -11.23
N VAL A 213 1.03 12.61 -10.84
CA VAL A 213 0.98 13.61 -9.78
C VAL A 213 1.53 14.92 -10.29
N TRP A 214 0.95 16.01 -9.81
CA TRP A 214 1.46 17.34 -10.09
C TRP A 214 2.60 17.66 -9.14
N ILE A 215 3.72 18.09 -9.72
CA ILE A 215 4.90 18.55 -8.99
C ILE A 215 5.12 20.02 -9.33
N TYR A 216 5.19 20.84 -8.30
CA TYR A 216 5.39 22.27 -8.43
C TYR A 216 6.88 22.59 -8.32
N LEU A 217 7.40 23.48 -9.15
CA LEU A 217 8.78 23.96 -9.02
C LEU A 217 8.84 25.12 -8.02
N HIS A 218 9.77 25.07 -7.06
CA HIS A 218 10.06 26.06 -6.03
C HIS A 218 8.95 26.32 -4.99
N ASN A 219 7.70 26.47 -5.42
CA ASN A 219 6.55 26.75 -4.56
C ASN A 219 5.22 26.47 -5.29
N LYS A 220 4.08 26.50 -4.58
CA LYS A 220 2.73 26.26 -5.14
C LYS A 220 2.29 27.20 -6.28
N LYS A 221 2.98 28.34 -6.48
CA LYS A 221 2.71 29.28 -7.59
C LYS A 221 3.67 29.11 -8.76
N GLY A 222 4.65 28.21 -8.64
CA GLY A 222 5.63 27.94 -9.68
C GLY A 222 5.08 27.06 -10.79
N GLU A 223 5.94 26.74 -11.75
CA GLU A 223 5.60 25.86 -12.87
C GLU A 223 5.23 24.46 -12.36
N THR A 224 4.23 23.85 -13.01
CA THR A 224 3.73 22.53 -12.63
C THR A 224 4.02 21.50 -13.71
N TYR A 225 4.53 20.35 -13.29
CA TYR A 225 4.80 19.22 -14.16
C TYR A 225 3.96 18.03 -13.72
N ASN A 226 3.22 17.47 -14.68
CA ASN A 226 2.40 16.28 -14.45
C ASN A 226 3.27 15.04 -14.68
N ILE A 227 3.83 14.53 -13.59
CA ILE A 227 4.81 13.44 -13.61
C ILE A 227 4.09 12.14 -13.33
N ALA A 228 4.35 11.17 -14.17
CA ALA A 228 3.93 9.83 -13.87
C ALA A 228 4.82 9.16 -12.84
N ILE A 229 4.18 8.49 -11.89
CA ILE A 229 4.82 7.75 -10.81
C ILE A 229 4.31 6.31 -10.81
N GLY A 230 5.26 5.39 -10.77
CA GLY A 230 5.00 3.96 -10.60
C GLY A 230 5.48 3.48 -9.23
N PRO A 231 5.24 2.19 -8.89
CA PRO A 231 5.60 1.63 -7.58
C PRO A 231 7.09 1.70 -7.23
N GLN A 232 7.96 1.78 -8.24
CA GLN A 232 9.40 1.91 -8.03
C GLN A 232 9.92 3.33 -8.16
N LYS A 233 9.09 4.28 -8.62
CA LYS A 233 9.58 5.62 -8.91
C LYS A 233 9.92 6.37 -7.61
N THR A 234 11.21 6.57 -7.42
CA THR A 234 11.81 7.24 -6.26
C THR A 234 11.78 8.77 -6.43
N ALA A 235 11.95 9.48 -5.32
CA ALA A 235 12.14 10.93 -5.36
C ALA A 235 13.37 11.32 -6.20
N TYR A 236 14.44 10.52 -6.19
CA TYR A 236 15.64 10.73 -7.02
C TYR A 236 15.31 10.76 -8.52
N GLU A 237 14.55 9.78 -9.01
CA GLU A 237 14.19 9.71 -10.43
C GLU A 237 13.34 10.91 -10.86
N ILE A 238 12.46 11.40 -9.97
CA ILE A 238 11.70 12.62 -10.21
C ILE A 238 12.61 13.85 -10.24
N CYS A 239 13.52 13.99 -9.27
CA CYS A 239 14.51 15.07 -9.26
C CYS A 239 15.37 15.03 -10.53
N SER A 240 15.75 13.84 -10.99
CA SER A 240 16.54 13.65 -12.21
C SER A 240 15.77 14.08 -13.46
N GLU A 241 14.50 13.65 -13.60
CA GLU A 241 13.64 14.02 -14.72
C GLU A 241 13.40 15.53 -14.80
N LEU A 242 13.24 16.19 -13.66
CA LEU A 242 12.93 17.61 -13.57
C LEU A 242 14.16 18.52 -13.44
N SER A 243 15.35 17.97 -13.23
CA SER A 243 16.61 18.73 -13.07
C SER A 243 16.85 19.74 -14.21
N VAL A 244 16.61 19.32 -15.45
CA VAL A 244 16.75 20.15 -16.65
C VAL A 244 15.74 21.31 -16.67
N LYS A 245 14.56 21.12 -16.09
CA LYS A 245 13.49 22.13 -16.04
C LYS A 245 13.78 23.20 -15.00
N ILE A 246 14.22 22.78 -13.81
CA ILE A 246 14.58 23.69 -12.72
C ILE A 246 16.00 24.28 -12.87
N LYS A 247 16.80 23.76 -13.82
CA LYS A 247 18.18 24.19 -14.14
C LYS A 247 19.15 24.06 -12.96
N LEU A 248 19.00 22.98 -12.19
CA LEU A 248 19.90 22.60 -11.10
C LEU A 248 20.27 21.13 -11.24
N PRO A 249 21.49 20.73 -10.84
CA PRO A 249 21.89 19.32 -10.89
C PRO A 249 21.10 18.48 -9.87
N VAL A 250 20.88 17.21 -10.18
CA VAL A 250 20.03 16.32 -9.36
C VAL A 250 20.46 16.21 -7.89
N HIS A 251 21.76 16.30 -7.61
CA HIS A 251 22.30 16.21 -6.25
C HIS A 251 22.09 17.48 -5.42
N GLU A 252 21.64 18.58 -6.03
CA GLU A 252 21.26 19.82 -5.37
C GLU A 252 19.73 19.96 -5.25
N LEU A 253 18.98 18.90 -5.56
CA LEU A 253 17.52 18.92 -5.59
C LEU A 253 16.92 18.03 -4.50
N VAL A 254 15.78 18.47 -3.98
CA VAL A 254 14.96 17.71 -3.04
C VAL A 254 13.49 17.83 -3.41
N LEU A 255 12.80 16.70 -3.33
CA LEU A 255 11.34 16.69 -3.38
C LEU A 255 10.82 16.91 -1.96
N GLU A 256 9.88 17.81 -1.76
CA GLU A 256 9.26 18.08 -0.47
C GLU A 256 7.75 17.84 -0.52
N GLU A 257 7.23 17.21 0.52
CA GLU A 257 5.81 17.00 0.75
C GLU A 257 5.30 18.15 1.63
N LEU A 258 4.33 18.92 1.11
CA LEU A 258 3.62 19.96 1.87
C LEU A 258 2.20 19.47 2.15
N VAL A 259 1.80 19.50 3.41
CA VAL A 259 0.48 19.02 3.87
C VAL A 259 -0.17 20.00 4.85
N LEU A 260 -1.47 19.81 5.09
CA LEU A 260 -2.29 20.70 5.93
C LEU A 260 -2.18 22.19 5.53
N ASN A 261 -2.36 22.49 4.25
CA ASN A 261 -2.27 23.86 3.73
C ASN A 261 -0.93 24.55 4.09
N ASP A 262 0.18 23.87 3.75
CA ASP A 262 1.57 24.34 3.88
C ASP A 262 2.09 24.52 5.32
N ASN A 263 1.30 24.12 6.32
CA ASN A 263 1.70 24.21 7.72
C ASN A 263 2.68 23.11 8.14
N LEU A 264 2.74 22.02 7.38
CA LEU A 264 3.63 20.90 7.59
C LEU A 264 4.44 20.64 6.33
N ILE A 265 5.77 20.63 6.48
CA ILE A 265 6.71 20.43 5.37
C ILE A 265 7.63 19.26 5.72
N ARG A 266 7.83 18.35 4.78
CA ARG A 266 8.78 17.24 4.92
C ARG A 266 9.69 17.15 3.70
N PRO A 267 11.03 17.30 3.85
CA PRO A 267 11.96 16.89 2.80
C PRO A 267 11.86 15.38 2.63
N ILE A 268 11.57 14.93 1.41
CA ILE A 268 11.48 13.52 1.06
C ILE A 268 12.89 13.03 0.76
N HIS A 269 13.27 11.93 1.39
CA HIS A 269 14.56 11.32 1.12
C HIS A 269 14.59 10.77 -0.32
N TYR A 270 15.72 10.93 -1.03
CA TYR A 270 15.79 10.64 -2.47
C TYR A 270 15.49 9.17 -2.81
N THR A 271 15.68 8.23 -1.87
CA THR A 271 15.34 6.81 -2.03
C THR A 271 13.89 6.46 -1.75
N GLU A 272 13.10 7.37 -1.19
CA GLU A 272 11.69 7.10 -0.89
C GLU A 272 10.86 7.02 -2.18
N LYS A 273 9.95 6.05 -2.21
CA LYS A 273 9.01 5.84 -3.30
C LYS A 273 7.89 6.87 -3.24
N VAL A 274 7.70 7.60 -4.33
CA VAL A 274 6.75 8.73 -4.34
C VAL A 274 5.31 8.23 -4.33
N LEU A 275 5.04 7.06 -4.92
CA LEU A 275 3.70 6.46 -4.88
C LEU A 275 3.24 6.18 -3.45
N ASP A 276 4.11 5.63 -2.59
CA ASP A 276 3.78 5.34 -1.19
C ASP A 276 3.40 6.61 -0.41
N ILE A 277 4.10 7.71 -0.69
CA ILE A 277 3.84 9.02 -0.08
C ILE A 277 2.47 9.56 -0.47
N VAL A 278 2.09 9.43 -1.74
CA VAL A 278 0.82 9.96 -2.25
C VAL A 278 -0.35 9.07 -1.86
N LEU A 279 -0.17 7.74 -1.87
CA LEU A 279 -1.17 6.79 -1.38
C LEU A 279 -1.46 6.97 0.11
N LYS A 280 -0.44 7.31 0.90
CA LYS A 280 -0.60 7.63 2.33
C LYS A 280 -1.66 8.72 2.56
N TRP A 281 -1.71 9.76 1.71
CA TRP A 281 -2.71 10.83 1.83
C TRP A 281 -4.15 10.33 1.65
N GLY A 282 -4.34 9.22 0.92
CA GLY A 282 -5.65 8.61 0.72
C GLY A 282 -6.28 8.06 2.00
N TYR A 283 -5.48 7.81 3.05
CA TYR A 283 -5.97 7.35 4.35
C TYR A 283 -6.38 8.51 5.29
N TRP A 284 -6.17 9.75 4.88
CA TRP A 284 -6.46 10.92 5.72
C TRP A 284 -7.85 11.47 5.44
N ASP A 285 -8.39 12.20 6.41
CA ASP A 285 -9.66 12.91 6.24
C ASP A 285 -9.56 13.93 5.08
N ASP A 286 -10.65 14.14 4.35
CA ASP A 286 -10.67 15.03 3.17
C ASP A 286 -10.13 16.44 3.46
N ALA A 287 -10.42 16.96 4.65
CA ALA A 287 -9.96 18.27 5.08
C ALA A 287 -8.42 18.35 5.23
N ASP A 288 -7.76 17.24 5.53
CA ASP A 288 -6.32 17.16 5.77
C ASP A 288 -5.53 16.87 4.50
N ARG A 289 -6.14 16.22 3.50
CA ARG A 289 -5.47 15.83 2.25
C ARG A 289 -5.69 16.76 1.05
N LYS A 290 -6.75 17.58 1.07
CA LYS A 290 -7.19 18.38 -0.08
C LYS A 290 -6.14 19.32 -0.69
N ASP A 291 -5.21 19.83 0.13
CA ASP A 291 -4.21 20.82 -0.26
C ASP A 291 -2.79 20.24 -0.30
N ASN A 292 -2.67 18.91 -0.18
CA ASN A 292 -1.37 18.24 -0.18
C ASN A 292 -0.74 18.33 -1.56
N CYS A 293 0.57 18.61 -1.60
CA CYS A 293 1.30 18.68 -2.86
C CYS A 293 2.76 18.26 -2.70
N LEU A 294 3.37 17.95 -3.84
CA LEU A 294 4.80 17.73 -3.96
C LEU A 294 5.45 18.95 -4.61
N ILE A 295 6.54 19.42 -4.04
CA ILE A 295 7.31 20.55 -4.56
C ILE A 295 8.74 20.09 -4.80
N LEU A 296 9.31 20.46 -5.95
CA LEU A 296 10.73 20.30 -6.22
C LEU A 296 11.44 21.60 -5.87
N SER A 297 12.39 21.52 -4.94
CA SER A 297 13.08 22.68 -4.38
C SER A 297 14.60 22.47 -4.33
N PRO A 298 15.39 23.55 -4.26
CA PRO A 298 16.83 23.46 -3.98
C PRO A 298 17.08 22.82 -2.61
N LEU A 299 18.00 21.85 -2.56
CA LEU A 299 18.38 21.13 -1.34
C LEU A 299 19.03 22.05 -0.30
N GLU A 300 19.63 23.17 -0.72
CA GLU A 300 20.28 24.17 0.14
C GLU A 300 19.38 24.69 1.28
N LYS A 301 18.05 24.70 1.09
CA LYS A 301 17.04 25.03 2.10
C LYS A 301 17.20 24.17 3.36
N TYR A 302 17.76 22.98 3.22
CA TYR A 302 17.87 21.98 4.25
C TYR A 302 19.31 21.76 4.75
N ASN A 303 20.29 22.52 4.25
CA ASN A 303 21.70 22.41 4.67
C ASN A 303 21.86 22.57 6.19
N VAL A 304 21.03 23.40 6.83
CA VAL A 304 21.06 23.60 8.29
C VAL A 304 20.78 22.31 9.08
N TYR A 305 20.04 21.36 8.50
CA TYR A 305 19.70 20.08 9.14
C TYR A 305 20.72 18.97 8.82
N MET A 306 21.72 19.24 7.97
CA MET A 306 22.73 18.26 7.62
C MET A 306 23.76 18.16 8.74
N VAL A 307 23.77 17.03 9.44
CA VAL A 307 24.71 16.73 10.53
C VAL A 307 25.59 15.54 10.17
N ASP A 308 26.90 15.73 10.31
CA ASP A 308 27.89 14.70 9.97
C ASP A 308 27.92 13.56 11.00
N ASN A 309 27.74 13.89 12.28
CA ASN A 309 27.89 12.96 13.39
C ASN A 309 26.56 12.71 14.09
N ILE A 310 26.14 11.44 14.13
CA ILE A 310 25.02 11.00 14.95
C ILE A 310 25.54 10.84 16.39
N LYS A 311 25.33 11.85 17.22
CA LYS A 311 25.53 11.74 18.67
C LYS A 311 24.17 11.57 19.35
N PRO A 312 24.05 10.70 20.37
CA PRO A 312 22.88 10.69 21.22
C PRO A 312 22.62 12.11 21.75
N ILE A 313 21.37 12.53 21.68
CA ILE A 313 20.94 13.84 22.16
C ILE A 313 19.80 13.65 23.14
N GLU A 314 19.79 14.44 24.20
CA GLU A 314 18.71 14.49 25.17
C GLU A 314 18.37 15.94 25.51
N GLY A 315 17.15 16.16 25.98
CA GLY A 315 16.73 17.46 26.46
C GLY A 315 15.25 17.54 26.79
N GLU A 316 14.90 18.59 27.53
CA GLU A 316 13.52 18.86 27.91
C GLU A 316 12.78 19.49 26.72
N LEU A 317 11.68 18.87 26.29
CA LEU A 317 10.82 19.35 25.21
C LEU A 317 9.38 19.52 25.69
N ARG A 318 8.65 20.43 25.06
CA ARG A 318 7.20 20.55 25.24
C ARG A 318 6.50 19.61 24.28
N PHE A 319 5.73 18.66 24.80
CA PHE A 319 5.08 17.62 24.02
C PHE A 319 3.57 17.58 24.24
N ALA A 320 2.85 17.34 23.16
CA ALA A 320 1.43 17.01 23.18
C ALA A 320 1.16 15.88 22.18
N ASP A 321 0.42 14.84 22.60
CA ASP A 321 0.00 13.72 21.75
C ASP A 321 -1.23 14.07 20.89
N SER A 322 -1.61 13.21 19.95
CA SER A 322 -2.76 13.46 19.06
C SER A 322 -4.11 13.63 19.77
N LYS A 323 -4.20 13.39 21.08
CA LYS A 323 -5.43 13.43 21.88
C LYS A 323 -5.61 14.76 22.62
N THR A 324 -4.52 15.45 22.97
CA THR A 324 -4.54 16.66 23.81
C THR A 324 -4.02 17.90 23.11
N ARG A 325 -4.63 19.06 23.37
CA ARG A 325 -4.06 20.37 22.96
C ARG A 325 -2.99 20.90 23.93
N ASN A 326 -2.91 20.33 25.12
CA ASN A 326 -2.10 20.86 26.21
C ASN A 326 -0.68 20.29 26.15
N PHE A 327 0.30 21.18 26.05
CA PHE A 327 1.71 20.82 26.03
C PHE A 327 2.26 20.66 27.45
N ARG A 328 2.95 19.54 27.69
CA ARG A 328 3.64 19.26 28.96
C ARG A 328 5.14 19.11 28.70
N ALA A 329 5.94 19.46 29.71
CA ALA A 329 7.39 19.26 29.64
C ALA A 329 7.71 17.78 29.91
N PHE A 330 8.55 17.18 29.08
CA PHE A 330 9.10 15.84 29.25
C PHE A 330 10.56 15.86 28.83
N MET A 331 11.35 14.92 29.38
CA MET A 331 12.67 14.64 28.82
C MET A 331 12.51 13.76 27.60
N PHE A 332 13.18 14.14 26.52
CA PHE A 332 13.31 13.31 25.33
C PHE A 332 14.76 12.92 25.12
N ALA A 333 14.99 11.80 24.45
CA ALA A 333 16.28 11.46 23.89
C ALA A 333 16.14 10.81 22.51
N VAL A 334 17.08 11.13 21.61
CA VAL A 334 17.31 10.35 20.39
C VAL A 334 18.57 9.53 20.58
N SER A 335 18.44 8.21 20.60
CA SER A 335 19.57 7.29 20.69
C SER A 335 19.20 5.92 20.12
N HIS A 336 20.18 5.21 19.55
CA HIS A 336 20.00 3.84 19.07
C HIS A 336 18.80 3.66 18.11
N GLY A 337 18.55 4.63 17.22
CA GLY A 337 17.43 4.56 16.27
C GLY A 337 16.05 4.91 16.84
N ASN A 338 15.97 5.32 18.11
CA ASN A 338 14.71 5.58 18.80
C ASN A 338 14.60 7.04 19.27
N LEU A 339 13.40 7.59 19.16
CA LEU A 339 12.94 8.78 19.85
C LEU A 339 12.21 8.34 21.13
N SER A 340 12.83 8.54 22.28
CA SER A 340 12.29 8.12 23.59
C SER A 340 11.84 9.31 24.41
N CYS A 341 10.67 9.19 25.05
CA CYS A 341 10.10 10.16 25.98
C CYS A 341 10.13 9.57 27.39
N TYR A 342 10.58 10.35 28.37
CA TYR A 342 10.71 9.96 29.77
C TYR A 342 9.89 10.87 30.68
N LYS A 343 9.35 10.31 31.76
CA LYS A 343 8.55 11.06 32.75
C LYS A 343 9.42 11.92 33.68
N ASP A 344 10.65 11.49 33.92
CA ASP A 344 11.59 12.09 34.87
C ASP A 344 12.76 12.78 34.16
N LYS A 345 13.41 13.69 34.88
CA LYS A 345 14.57 14.46 34.38
C LYS A 345 15.83 13.62 34.18
N MET A 346 15.91 12.45 34.82
CA MET A 346 17.09 11.57 34.79
C MET A 346 16.98 10.47 33.72
N CYS A 347 15.95 10.51 32.87
CA CYS A 347 15.70 9.54 31.81
C CYS A 347 15.61 8.07 32.32
N LYS A 348 15.10 7.85 33.55
CA LYS A 348 14.99 6.50 34.14
C LYS A 348 13.64 5.84 33.93
N GLN A 349 12.56 6.62 33.80
CA GLN A 349 11.19 6.16 33.68
C GLN A 349 10.67 6.44 32.27
N LEU A 350 10.82 5.45 31.39
CA LEU A 350 10.31 5.52 30.02
C LEU A 350 8.78 5.72 30.04
N TYR A 351 8.32 6.76 29.35
CA TYR A 351 6.90 7.01 29.10
C TYR A 351 6.45 6.30 27.83
N THR A 352 7.19 6.50 26.74
CA THR A 352 6.94 5.89 25.43
C THR A 352 8.18 6.06 24.54
N SER A 353 8.28 5.26 23.48
CA SER A 353 9.38 5.32 22.52
C SER A 353 8.87 5.00 21.12
N TRP A 354 9.44 5.66 20.13
CA TRP A 354 9.16 5.44 18.72
C TRP A 354 10.46 5.16 17.99
N LYS A 355 10.47 4.09 17.20
CA LYS A 355 11.52 3.86 16.21
C LYS A 355 11.45 4.95 15.15
N ILE A 356 12.59 5.58 14.85
CA ILE A 356 12.65 6.66 13.87
C ILE A 356 12.27 6.17 12.47
N GLU A 357 12.58 4.91 12.14
CA GLU A 357 12.19 4.25 10.88
C GLU A 357 10.67 4.05 10.71
N ASP A 358 9.92 4.03 11.83
CA ASP A 358 8.48 3.75 11.86
C ASP A 358 7.62 5.01 11.98
N ILE A 359 8.25 6.20 11.97
CA ILE A 359 7.56 7.48 12.03
C ILE A 359 7.85 8.35 10.80
N VAL A 360 6.89 9.19 10.46
CA VAL A 360 7.05 10.27 9.49
C VAL A 360 6.92 11.57 10.27
N TRP A 361 7.90 12.45 10.12
CA TRP A 361 7.92 13.74 10.80
C TRP A 361 7.97 14.89 9.81
N TYR A 362 7.42 16.02 10.25
CA TYR A 362 7.20 17.23 9.49
C TYR A 362 7.72 18.41 10.30
N ILE A 363 8.32 19.39 9.61
CA ILE A 363 8.65 20.69 10.17
C ILE A 363 7.36 21.50 10.25
N GLY A 364 7.03 21.99 11.43
CA GLY A 364 5.82 22.76 11.70
C GLY A 364 4.76 22.01 12.51
N ASN A 365 3.58 22.63 12.61
CA ASN A 365 2.42 22.09 13.33
C ASN A 365 1.10 22.58 12.71
N GLU A 366 0.02 21.85 12.98
CA GLU A 366 -1.33 22.33 12.65
C GLU A 366 -1.62 23.68 13.36
N PRO A 367 -2.18 24.69 12.68
CA PRO A 367 -2.39 26.03 13.25
C PRO A 367 -3.24 26.06 14.52
N LYS A 368 -4.29 25.24 14.57
CA LYS A 368 -5.23 25.17 15.71
C LYS A 368 -4.59 24.62 16.98
N ARG A 369 -3.38 24.04 16.89
CA ARG A 369 -2.71 23.34 17.99
C ARG A 369 -2.06 24.28 19.02
N SER A 370 -1.77 25.53 18.65
CA SER A 370 -1.23 26.58 19.54
C SER A 370 -0.07 26.14 20.44
N PRO A 371 1.05 25.65 19.89
CA PRO A 371 2.22 25.28 20.67
C PRO A 371 2.84 26.49 21.40
N PRO A 372 3.56 26.25 22.52
CA PRO A 372 4.22 27.32 23.29
C PRO A 372 5.40 27.97 22.56
N SER A 373 5.85 27.39 21.45
CA SER A 373 6.94 27.87 20.61
C SER A 373 6.59 27.62 19.15
N LYS A 374 7.09 28.48 18.25
CA LYS A 374 6.98 28.30 16.79
C LYS A 374 7.93 27.23 16.24
N HIS A 375 8.93 26.83 17.03
CA HIS A 375 9.93 25.85 16.64
C HIS A 375 9.37 24.46 16.93
N THR A 376 8.69 23.87 15.95
CA THR A 376 7.95 22.61 16.14
C THR A 376 8.29 21.54 15.12
N LEU A 377 8.16 20.29 15.56
CA LEU A 377 8.10 19.10 14.71
C LEU A 377 6.82 18.34 15.01
N THR A 378 6.10 17.95 13.96
CA THR A 378 4.91 17.09 14.05
C THR A 378 5.25 15.72 13.51
N PHE A 379 4.89 14.64 14.20
CA PHE A 379 5.14 13.29 13.72
C PHE A 379 3.94 12.36 13.86
N ILE A 380 3.85 11.41 12.94
CA ILE A 380 2.82 10.38 12.83
C ILE A 380 3.49 9.02 12.62
N THR A 381 2.74 7.94 12.83
CA THR A 381 3.18 6.60 12.46
C THR A 381 3.24 6.45 10.94
N ARG A 382 4.20 5.66 10.45
CA ARG A 382 4.47 5.49 9.01
C ARG A 382 3.38 4.71 8.27
N ASP A 383 2.55 3.95 8.98
CA ASP A 383 1.33 3.34 8.44
C ASP A 383 0.32 4.37 7.92
N GLY A 384 0.53 5.66 8.20
CA GLY A 384 -0.18 6.76 7.59
C GLY A 384 -1.59 6.98 8.11
N ARG A 385 -2.06 6.15 9.05
CA ARG A 385 -3.44 6.22 9.55
C ARG A 385 -3.58 7.36 10.55
N VAL A 386 -4.03 8.50 10.05
CA VAL A 386 -4.42 9.66 10.86
C VAL A 386 -5.91 9.84 10.69
N SER A 387 -6.71 9.41 11.69
CA SER A 387 -8.16 9.61 11.68
C SER A 387 -8.55 10.55 12.81
N ARG A 388 -9.17 11.68 12.46
CA ARG A 388 -9.73 12.57 13.49
C ARG A 388 -10.97 11.94 14.07
N SER A 389 -10.98 11.77 15.37
CA SER A 389 -12.10 11.21 16.12
C SER A 389 -12.33 12.00 17.41
N LYS A 390 -13.46 11.74 18.08
CA LYS A 390 -13.73 12.31 19.42
C LYS A 390 -12.63 11.98 20.44
N SER A 391 -11.80 10.97 20.22
CA SER A 391 -10.69 10.59 21.10
C SER A 391 -9.30 10.99 20.57
N SER A 392 -9.19 11.45 19.32
CA SER A 392 -7.94 11.91 18.69
C SER A 392 -8.27 13.05 17.71
N HIS A 393 -8.20 14.30 18.20
CA HIS A 393 -8.71 15.45 17.45
C HIS A 393 -7.68 16.06 16.49
N TRP A 394 -6.41 15.71 16.67
CA TRP A 394 -5.29 16.47 16.13
C TRP A 394 -4.43 15.64 15.20
N PHE A 395 -3.86 16.31 14.20
CA PHE A 395 -2.96 15.68 13.25
C PHE A 395 -1.61 15.35 13.90
N GLY A 396 -1.48 14.12 14.39
CA GLY A 396 -0.24 13.58 14.94
C GLY A 396 0.17 14.13 16.31
N ASN A 397 1.40 13.81 16.68
CA ASN A 397 2.06 14.23 17.91
C ASN A 397 2.97 15.43 17.63
N VAL A 398 3.10 16.37 18.57
CA VAL A 398 3.87 17.60 18.36
C VAL A 398 4.93 17.78 19.44
N LEU A 399 6.17 18.02 19.00
CA LEU A 399 7.29 18.48 19.80
C LEU A 399 7.49 19.97 19.58
N ALA A 400 7.60 20.73 20.65
CA ALA A 400 7.93 22.16 20.64
C ALA A 400 9.25 22.39 21.38
N PHE A 401 10.16 23.06 20.67
CA PHE A 401 11.55 23.32 21.06
C PHE A 401 11.70 24.74 21.59
N GLY A 402 12.67 24.95 22.47
CA GLY A 402 12.95 26.28 23.05
C GLY A 402 13.39 27.31 22.02
N ASP A 403 14.18 26.88 21.03
CA ASP A 403 14.74 27.74 19.99
C ASP A 403 14.94 26.97 18.67
N GLU A 404 15.27 27.72 17.61
CA GLU A 404 15.49 27.19 16.26
C GLU A 404 16.70 26.28 16.19
N ALA A 405 17.82 26.63 16.84
CA ALA A 405 19.07 25.86 16.78
C ALA A 405 18.88 24.45 17.38
N PHE A 406 18.14 24.36 18.48
CA PHE A 406 17.82 23.09 19.12
C PHE A 406 16.90 22.24 18.24
N LYS A 407 15.84 22.84 17.66
CA LYS A 407 14.98 22.14 16.69
C LYS A 407 15.79 21.61 15.50
N VAL A 408 16.66 22.44 14.93
CA VAL A 408 17.50 22.08 13.78
C VAL A 408 18.42 20.91 14.10
N LEU A 409 19.09 20.94 15.25
CA LEU A 409 19.96 19.85 15.70
C LEU A 409 19.18 18.53 15.85
N TRP A 410 18.01 18.56 16.48
CA TRP A 410 17.17 17.37 16.66
C TRP A 410 16.65 16.82 15.33
N ALA A 411 16.10 17.68 14.47
CA ALA A 411 15.62 17.28 13.14
C ALA A 411 16.75 16.69 12.30
N GLY A 412 17.96 17.28 12.35
CA GLY A 412 19.13 16.76 11.65
C GLY A 412 19.56 15.38 12.17
N ILE A 413 19.65 15.20 13.49
CA ILE A 413 20.00 13.89 14.09
C ILE A 413 18.95 12.84 13.72
N MET A 414 17.65 13.18 13.78
CA MET A 414 16.58 12.28 13.38
C MET A 414 16.68 11.90 11.89
N TRP A 415 16.95 12.87 11.02
CA TRP A 415 17.12 12.63 9.59
C TRP A 415 18.31 11.70 9.30
N LYS A 416 19.48 12.00 9.87
CA LYS A 416 20.68 11.19 9.70
C LYS A 416 20.52 9.78 10.31
N THR A 417 19.76 9.66 11.39
CA THR A 417 19.42 8.37 12.01
C THR A 417 18.48 7.53 11.13
N ALA A 418 17.52 8.16 10.44
CA ALA A 418 16.65 7.50 9.49
C ALA A 418 17.40 7.01 8.23
N HIS A 419 18.49 7.71 7.85
CA HIS A 419 19.25 7.45 6.63
C HIS A 419 20.78 7.48 6.88
N PRO A 420 21.34 6.44 7.53
CA PRO A 420 22.73 6.48 8.03
C PRO A 420 23.80 6.43 6.92
N ARG A 421 23.57 5.68 5.83
CA ARG A 421 24.57 5.42 4.78
C ARG A 421 24.40 6.29 3.53
N GLU A 422 23.17 6.64 3.20
CA GLU A 422 22.75 7.21 1.93
C GLU A 422 22.08 8.55 2.20
N PHE A 423 22.77 9.50 2.84
CA PHE A 423 22.10 10.70 3.38
C PHE A 423 21.80 11.79 2.34
N LEU A 424 22.69 11.93 1.34
CA LEU A 424 22.57 12.94 0.28
C LEU A 424 22.37 12.27 -1.08
N PRO A 425 21.57 12.88 -1.98
CA PRO A 425 21.36 12.34 -3.31
C PRO A 425 22.69 12.27 -4.08
N PRO A 426 22.98 11.16 -4.78
CA PRO A 426 24.19 11.05 -5.58
C PRO A 426 24.16 12.00 -6.78
N GLY A 427 25.35 12.36 -7.29
CA GLY A 427 25.46 13.03 -8.59
C GLY A 427 24.98 12.14 -9.73
N GLN A 428 24.51 12.74 -10.83
CA GLN A 428 24.15 11.98 -12.02
C GLN A 428 25.42 11.39 -12.65
N HIS A 429 25.57 10.07 -12.62
CA HIS A 429 26.65 9.40 -13.35
C HIS A 429 26.46 9.62 -14.85
N ILE A 430 27.33 10.42 -15.47
CA ILE A 430 27.46 10.46 -16.94
C ILE A 430 28.11 9.12 -17.33
N ASN A 431 27.36 8.24 -17.98
CA ASN A 431 27.92 7.05 -18.60
C ASN A 431 28.78 7.50 -19.79
N ILE A 432 30.11 7.56 -19.62
CA ILE A 432 31.08 7.91 -20.68
C ILE A 432 31.30 6.71 -21.63
N MET A 433 30.24 5.98 -21.98
CA MET A 433 30.31 4.77 -22.81
C MET A 433 29.53 4.91 -24.12
N ASN A 434 29.26 6.15 -24.57
CA ASN A 434 28.70 6.44 -25.90
C ASN A 434 29.34 7.70 -26.50
N THR A 435 30.67 7.70 -26.66
CA THR A 435 31.39 8.59 -27.59
C THR A 435 32.14 7.76 -28.60
#